data_AF-A0A828T410-F1
#
_entry.id   AF-A0A828T410-F1
#
_cell.length_a   1.000
_cell.length_b   1.000
_cell.length_c   1.000
_cell.angle_alpha   90.00
_cell.angle_beta   90.00
_cell.angle_gamma   90.00
#
_symmetry.space_group_name_H-M   'P 1'
#
loop_
_entity.id
_entity.type
_entity.pdbx_description
1 polymer ?
#
loop_
_entity_poly.entity_id
_entity_poly.type
_entity_poly.pdbx_seq_one_letter_code
_entity_poly.pdbx_strand_id
1 'polypeptide(L)'
;MRRTSGKPSKKYNIRDVETEIGIKDRLAKFPVPEAVWDEYHIDQEINDRGVRLDMDLVKEAIEMDTRSRSELTAAMKDMTALDNPNSVQQMKQWLSDNGLETDSLGKKVVAELIKTAPPELQTVLELRQQLAKSSVKKYQTMERAVCDDGRARGMFAFYGVNRTGRWAGRLIQLQNLPQNHLPDLADARALVKSGNFDAVKLLYEDVPDTLSQLIRTAFIPKDGTQFYVSDFSAIEARVIAWYAGETWRQKVFETGGDIYCASASQMFHVPVEKHGINGHLRQKGKIAELALGYGGSVGALKAMGAIEMGLSEDELPPLVDAWRQTNPNIVKFWWDVDRSVMEAVKYKHTTSSYGLTFSCRSGMLFITLPSGRNLAYVKPKIGTNKFGGECVTYEGIGSTKKWEQLDSYGPKFVENIVQATSRDILCYAMKTLRCCSIVMHIHDELVIEADPHMSLDVLCEQMGRTPPWAKGLKLRADGYVTPFYKKD
;
A
#
# COMPACT_ATOMS: atom_id res chain seq x y z
N MET A 1 28.73 31.37 -8.10
CA MET A 1 27.44 32.10 -8.06
C MET A 1 26.29 31.13 -7.81
N ARG A 2 26.00 30.79 -6.55
CA ARG A 2 24.74 30.15 -6.12
C ARG A 2 24.47 30.61 -4.69
N ARG A 3 23.19 30.78 -4.36
CA ARG A 3 22.57 31.24 -3.09
C ARG A 3 22.28 32.74 -3.00
N THR A 4 21.17 33.14 -3.59
CA THR A 4 20.21 34.02 -2.92
C THR A 4 18.95 33.22 -2.68
N SER A 5 18.79 32.76 -1.44
CA SER A 5 17.53 32.31 -0.85
C SER A 5 16.52 33.46 -0.96
N GLY A 6 15.60 33.37 -1.92
CA GLY A 6 14.52 34.33 -2.06
C GLY A 6 13.57 34.21 -0.88
N LYS A 7 13.55 35.22 -0.01
CA LYS A 7 12.41 35.43 0.89
C LYS A 7 11.16 35.53 0.00
N PRO A 8 10.06 34.81 0.28
CA PRO A 8 8.80 35.03 -0.41
C PRO A 8 8.46 36.52 -0.37
N SER A 9 8.23 37.14 -1.52
CA SER A 9 7.91 38.57 -1.53
C SER A 9 6.59 38.78 -0.79
N LYS A 10 6.42 39.90 -0.08
CA LYS A 10 5.14 40.24 0.58
C LYS A 10 3.94 40.11 -0.37
N LYS A 11 4.12 40.43 -1.66
CA LYS A 11 3.09 40.27 -2.70
C LYS A 11 2.70 38.81 -2.95
N TYR A 12 3.66 37.89 -2.90
CA TYR A 12 3.42 36.45 -3.06
C TYR A 12 2.55 35.93 -1.92
N ASN A 13 2.91 36.22 -0.66
CA ASN A 13 2.13 35.77 0.50
C ASN A 13 0.71 36.35 0.52
N ILE A 14 0.55 37.63 0.12
CA ILE A 14 -0.80 38.23 -0.02
C ILE A 14 -1.62 37.47 -1.05
N ARG A 15 -1.05 37.15 -2.21
CA ARG A 15 -1.74 36.42 -3.27
C ARG A 15 -2.14 35.01 -2.85
N ASP A 16 -1.30 34.32 -2.08
CA ASP A 16 -1.62 32.98 -1.55
C ASP A 16 -2.85 33.05 -0.64
N VAL A 17 -2.88 33.99 0.30
CA VAL A 17 -4.04 34.20 1.20
C VAL A 17 -5.30 34.56 0.42
N GLU A 18 -5.23 35.47 -0.56
CA GLU A 18 -6.36 35.80 -1.44
C GLU A 18 -6.89 34.56 -2.19
N THR A 19 -5.97 33.71 -2.66
CA THR A 19 -6.30 32.50 -3.41
C THR A 19 -6.97 31.47 -2.50
N GLU A 20 -6.45 31.26 -1.29
CA GLU A 20 -7.02 30.35 -0.28
C GLU A 20 -8.42 30.81 0.16
N ILE A 21 -8.63 32.11 0.39
CA ILE A 21 -9.95 32.68 0.68
C ILE A 21 -10.91 32.43 -0.49
N GLY A 22 -10.47 32.70 -1.72
CA GLY A 22 -11.28 32.43 -2.92
C GLY A 22 -11.65 30.95 -3.07
N ILE A 23 -10.77 30.02 -2.69
CA ILE A 23 -11.06 28.58 -2.66
C ILE A 23 -12.09 28.28 -1.57
N LYS A 24 -11.89 28.79 -0.35
CA LYS A 24 -12.82 28.62 0.79
C LYS A 24 -14.23 29.09 0.42
N ASP A 25 -14.36 30.25 -0.20
CA ASP A 25 -15.66 30.82 -0.59
C ASP A 25 -16.36 29.97 -1.65
N ARG A 26 -15.60 29.45 -2.64
CA ARG A 26 -16.15 28.51 -3.64
C ARG A 26 -16.60 27.19 -3.02
N LEU A 27 -15.92 26.74 -1.98
CA LEU A 27 -16.22 25.49 -1.27
C LEU A 27 -17.20 25.67 -0.10
N ALA A 28 -17.71 26.88 0.16
CA ALA A 28 -18.61 27.16 1.28
C ALA A 28 -19.89 26.30 1.30
N LYS A 29 -20.34 25.82 0.12
CA LYS A 29 -21.49 24.91 -0.02
C LYS A 29 -21.17 23.46 0.40
N PHE A 30 -19.92 23.14 0.66
CA PHE A 30 -19.42 21.81 0.99
C PHE A 30 -18.53 21.88 2.25
N PRO A 31 -19.08 22.27 3.40
CA PRO A 31 -18.29 22.36 4.63
C PRO A 31 -17.70 21.00 4.98
N VAL A 32 -16.42 21.00 5.39
CA VAL A 32 -15.75 19.81 5.91
C VAL A 32 -16.31 19.50 7.30
N PRO A 33 -16.78 18.26 7.56
CA PRO A 33 -17.30 17.90 8.88
C PRO A 33 -16.25 18.06 9.99
N GLU A 34 -16.66 18.50 11.18
CA GLU A 34 -15.77 18.67 12.34
C GLU A 34 -15.01 17.38 12.69
N ALA A 35 -15.67 16.23 12.57
CA ALA A 35 -15.04 14.92 12.79
C ALA A 35 -13.81 14.68 11.89
N VAL A 36 -13.79 15.23 10.67
CA VAL A 36 -12.67 15.13 9.72
C VAL A 36 -11.54 16.10 10.10
N TRP A 37 -11.86 17.26 10.68
CA TRP A 37 -10.86 18.16 11.24
C TRP A 37 -10.16 17.54 12.47
N ASP A 38 -10.90 16.85 13.34
CA ASP A 38 -10.29 16.10 14.45
C ASP A 38 -9.36 14.98 13.94
N GLU A 39 -9.73 14.29 12.86
CA GLU A 39 -8.85 13.31 12.20
C GLU A 39 -7.58 13.95 11.62
N TYR A 40 -7.69 15.15 11.06
CA TYR A 40 -6.55 15.91 10.59
C TYR A 40 -5.61 16.30 11.74
N HIS A 41 -6.16 16.70 12.90
CA HIS A 41 -5.34 16.99 14.08
C HIS A 41 -4.59 15.76 14.59
N ILE A 42 -5.23 14.59 14.62
CA ILE A 42 -4.57 13.34 14.99
C ILE A 42 -3.44 13.00 14.02
N ASP A 43 -3.65 13.19 12.70
CA ASP A 43 -2.58 13.05 11.71
C ASP A 43 -1.41 14.00 11.97
N GLN A 44 -1.68 15.27 12.30
CA GLN A 44 -0.63 16.23 12.63
C GLN A 44 0.12 15.82 13.91
N GLU A 45 -0.59 15.39 14.95
CA GLU A 45 0.02 14.88 16.20
C GLU A 45 0.95 13.69 15.93
N ILE A 46 0.57 12.76 15.05
CA ILE A 46 1.41 11.61 14.65
C ILE A 46 2.62 12.11 13.85
N ASN A 47 2.43 13.01 12.88
CA ASN A 47 3.50 13.57 12.06
C ASN A 47 4.53 14.37 12.88
N ASP A 48 4.06 15.15 13.86
CA ASP A 48 4.89 15.95 14.77
C ASP A 48 5.62 15.08 15.79
N ARG A 49 4.97 14.01 16.26
CA ARG A 49 5.63 13.00 17.10
C ARG A 49 6.75 12.31 16.33
N GLY A 50 6.49 11.92 15.08
CA GLY A 50 7.45 11.22 14.23
C GLY A 50 7.86 9.86 14.81
N VAL A 51 8.92 9.26 14.27
CA VAL A 51 9.50 7.98 14.70
C VAL A 51 11.02 8.06 14.75
N ARG A 52 11.66 7.45 15.74
CA ARG A 52 13.12 7.47 15.86
C ARG A 52 13.79 6.55 14.84
N LEU A 53 14.94 7.00 14.33
CA LEU A 53 15.79 6.26 13.41
C LEU A 53 17.07 5.78 14.11
N ASP A 54 17.48 4.55 13.83
CA ASP A 54 18.81 4.04 14.19
C ASP A 54 19.83 4.58 13.19
N MET A 55 20.38 5.76 13.50
CA MET A 55 21.29 6.46 12.59
C MET A 55 22.63 5.76 12.38
N ASP A 56 23.04 4.89 13.31
CA ASP A 56 24.24 4.07 13.12
C ASP A 56 23.99 3.06 12.00
N LEU A 57 22.87 2.34 12.07
CA LEU A 57 22.47 1.41 11.02
C LEU A 57 22.30 2.12 9.67
N VAL A 58 21.68 3.30 9.66
CA VAL A 58 21.46 4.08 8.42
C VAL A 58 22.79 4.46 7.76
N LYS A 59 23.76 4.96 8.53
CA LYS A 59 25.08 5.37 8.00
C LYS A 59 25.85 4.17 7.47
N GLU A 60 25.98 3.12 8.27
CA GLU A 60 26.70 1.92 7.86
C GLU A 60 26.08 1.25 6.62
N ALA A 61 24.74 1.23 6.53
CA ALA A 61 24.05 0.73 5.34
C ALA A 61 24.39 1.54 4.06
N ILE A 62 24.53 2.87 4.16
CA ILE A 62 24.92 3.73 3.04
C ILE A 62 26.37 3.45 2.64
N GLU A 63 27.27 3.30 3.61
CA GLU A 63 28.68 2.99 3.37
C GLU A 63 28.86 1.61 2.73
N MET A 64 28.17 0.58 3.25
CA MET A 64 28.21 -0.78 2.73
C MET A 64 27.70 -0.88 1.29
N ASP A 65 26.58 -0.24 0.95
CA ASP A 65 26.09 -0.21 -0.44
C ASP A 65 27.04 0.56 -1.35
N THR A 66 27.67 1.63 -0.87
CA THR A 66 28.67 2.37 -1.66
C THR A 66 29.87 1.48 -2.01
N ARG A 67 30.35 0.69 -1.04
CA ARG A 67 31.39 -0.32 -1.26
C ARG A 67 30.91 -1.42 -2.22
N SER A 68 29.75 -2.00 -1.96
CA SER A 68 29.15 -3.06 -2.80
C SER A 68 28.95 -2.61 -4.25
N ARG A 69 28.40 -1.41 -4.48
CA ARG A 69 28.22 -0.84 -5.82
C ARG A 69 29.54 -0.65 -6.54
N SER A 70 30.58 -0.22 -5.85
CA SER A 70 31.92 -0.08 -6.42
C SER A 70 32.47 -1.44 -6.86
N GLU A 71 32.39 -2.46 -6.00
CA GLU A 71 32.83 -3.84 -6.31
C GLU A 71 32.03 -4.44 -7.48
N LEU A 72 30.70 -4.33 -7.46
CA LEU A 72 29.81 -4.85 -8.50
C LEU A 72 30.01 -4.12 -9.84
N THR A 73 30.21 -2.79 -9.81
CA THR A 73 30.48 -2.02 -11.04
C THR A 73 31.83 -2.38 -11.64
N ALA A 74 32.86 -2.59 -10.82
CA ALA A 74 34.17 -3.04 -11.29
C ALA A 74 34.07 -4.44 -11.92
N ALA A 75 33.47 -5.40 -11.22
CA ALA A 75 33.25 -6.75 -11.76
C ALA A 75 32.46 -6.72 -13.09
N MET A 76 31.44 -5.87 -13.19
CA MET A 76 30.67 -5.76 -14.42
C MET A 76 31.48 -5.15 -15.57
N LYS A 77 32.34 -4.16 -15.30
CA LYS A 77 33.24 -3.59 -16.31
C LYS A 77 34.25 -4.62 -16.79
N ASP A 78 34.80 -5.41 -15.88
CA ASP A 78 35.79 -6.44 -16.21
C ASP A 78 35.17 -7.53 -17.11
N MET A 79 33.92 -7.92 -16.87
CA MET A 79 33.22 -8.93 -17.68
C MET A 79 32.70 -8.41 -19.01
N THR A 80 32.24 -7.16 -19.06
CA THR A 80 31.50 -6.64 -20.23
C THR A 80 32.29 -5.66 -21.08
N ALA A 81 33.41 -5.13 -20.58
CA ALA A 81 34.17 -4.02 -21.15
C ALA A 81 33.33 -2.76 -21.46
N LEU A 82 32.14 -2.63 -20.87
CA LEU A 82 31.26 -1.48 -21.08
C LEU A 82 31.73 -0.26 -20.29
N ASP A 83 31.73 0.91 -20.93
CA ASP A 83 32.03 2.19 -20.27
C ASP A 83 31.05 2.49 -19.12
N ASN A 84 29.77 2.22 -19.36
CA ASN A 84 28.70 2.37 -18.38
C ASN A 84 27.79 1.13 -18.33
N PRO A 85 28.12 0.13 -17.50
CA PRO A 85 27.32 -1.08 -17.37
C PRO A 85 25.88 -0.88 -16.87
N ASN A 86 25.60 0.28 -16.25
CA ASN A 86 24.25 0.63 -15.81
C ASN A 86 23.36 1.13 -16.96
N SER A 87 23.94 1.48 -18.12
CA SER A 87 23.17 1.90 -19.29
C SER A 87 22.35 0.73 -19.84
N VAL A 88 21.03 0.90 -19.91
CA VAL A 88 20.12 -0.11 -20.48
C VAL A 88 20.48 -0.37 -21.95
N GLN A 89 20.78 0.70 -22.71
CA GLN A 89 21.10 0.58 -24.13
C GLN A 89 22.40 -0.18 -24.36
N GLN A 90 23.47 0.16 -23.63
CA GLN A 90 24.77 -0.52 -23.78
C GLN A 90 24.67 -1.99 -23.38
N MET A 91 23.95 -2.29 -22.30
CA MET A 91 23.76 -3.67 -21.86
C MET A 91 22.92 -4.48 -22.83
N LYS A 92 21.85 -3.91 -23.40
CA LYS A 92 21.05 -4.59 -24.44
C LYS A 92 21.91 -4.93 -25.65
N GLN A 93 22.73 -3.98 -26.11
CA GLN A 93 23.63 -4.22 -27.24
C GLN A 93 24.63 -5.32 -26.92
N TRP A 94 25.27 -5.27 -25.75
CA TRP A 94 26.22 -6.30 -25.33
C TRP A 94 25.60 -7.69 -25.22
N LEU A 95 24.37 -7.80 -24.67
CA LEU A 95 23.66 -9.07 -24.61
C LEU A 95 23.35 -9.61 -26.01
N SER A 96 22.89 -8.74 -26.93
CA SER A 96 22.65 -9.07 -28.35
C SER A 96 23.93 -9.57 -29.03
N ASP A 97 25.05 -8.85 -28.86
CA ASP A 97 26.35 -9.22 -29.42
C ASP A 97 26.87 -10.58 -28.90
N ASN A 98 26.41 -11.00 -27.70
CA ASN A 98 26.73 -12.30 -27.10
C ASN A 98 25.59 -13.33 -27.24
N GLY A 99 24.63 -13.11 -28.14
CA GLY A 99 23.62 -14.09 -28.52
C GLY A 99 22.35 -14.13 -27.66
N LEU A 100 22.08 -13.10 -26.88
CA LEU A 100 20.86 -12.95 -26.07
C LEU A 100 20.11 -11.66 -26.43
N GLU A 101 19.08 -11.80 -27.25
CA GLU A 101 18.17 -10.70 -27.59
C GLU A 101 17.15 -10.44 -26.50
N THR A 102 16.89 -9.17 -26.19
CA THR A 102 15.84 -8.80 -25.25
C THR A 102 15.30 -7.40 -25.51
N ASP A 103 13.99 -7.20 -25.35
CA ASP A 103 13.37 -5.89 -25.51
C ASP A 103 13.51 -5.01 -24.26
N SER A 104 13.69 -5.62 -23.09
CA SER A 104 13.62 -4.93 -21.80
C SER A 104 14.55 -5.54 -20.77
N LEU A 105 15.20 -4.70 -19.98
CA LEU A 105 16.00 -5.10 -18.82
C LEU A 105 15.28 -4.75 -17.50
N GLY A 106 13.94 -4.81 -17.52
CA GLY A 106 13.13 -4.69 -16.31
C GLY A 106 13.28 -5.90 -15.39
N LYS A 107 13.03 -5.71 -14.09
CA LYS A 107 13.24 -6.74 -13.04
C LYS A 107 12.68 -8.13 -13.42
N LYS A 108 11.42 -8.20 -13.89
CA LYS A 108 10.77 -9.46 -14.27
C LYS A 108 11.45 -10.13 -15.47
N VAL A 109 11.79 -9.35 -16.50
CA VAL A 109 12.42 -9.87 -17.72
C VAL A 109 13.81 -10.40 -17.42
N VAL A 110 14.61 -9.65 -16.66
CA VAL A 110 15.95 -10.10 -16.24
C VAL A 110 15.88 -11.41 -15.44
N ALA A 111 14.91 -11.55 -14.52
CA ALA A 111 14.74 -12.78 -13.76
C ALA A 111 14.38 -14.00 -14.62
N GLU A 112 13.58 -13.83 -15.68
CA GLU A 112 13.31 -14.92 -16.62
C GLU A 112 14.51 -15.24 -17.51
N LEU A 113 15.24 -14.21 -17.97
CA LEU A 113 16.45 -14.40 -18.77
C LEU A 113 17.53 -15.17 -18.01
N ILE A 114 17.70 -14.93 -16.71
CA ILE A 114 18.66 -15.66 -15.86
C ILE A 114 18.42 -17.18 -15.90
N LYS A 115 17.16 -17.63 -16.04
CA LYS A 115 16.83 -19.07 -16.05
C LYS A 115 17.26 -19.78 -17.34
N THR A 116 17.36 -19.06 -18.45
CA THR A 116 17.61 -19.63 -19.79
C THR A 116 18.92 -19.16 -20.41
N ALA A 117 19.60 -18.19 -19.80
CA ALA A 117 20.86 -17.65 -20.28
C ALA A 117 22.03 -18.64 -20.11
N PRO A 118 23.03 -18.61 -21.03
CA PRO A 118 24.31 -19.27 -20.82
C PRO A 118 25.01 -18.80 -19.54
N PRO A 119 25.85 -19.63 -18.89
CA PRO A 119 26.46 -19.32 -17.59
C PRO A 119 27.19 -17.96 -17.50
N GLU A 120 27.90 -17.58 -18.56
CA GLU A 120 28.64 -16.31 -18.61
C GLU A 120 27.69 -15.09 -18.64
N LEU A 121 26.59 -15.17 -19.40
CA LEU A 121 25.57 -14.12 -19.47
C LEU A 121 24.70 -14.09 -18.22
N GLN A 122 24.46 -15.26 -17.62
CA GLN A 122 23.72 -15.38 -16.37
C GLN A 122 24.39 -14.56 -15.26
N THR A 123 25.70 -14.70 -15.10
CA THR A 123 26.48 -13.96 -14.10
C THR A 123 26.37 -12.45 -14.31
N VAL A 124 26.44 -11.96 -15.55
CA VAL A 124 26.28 -10.53 -15.87
C VAL A 124 24.86 -10.04 -15.57
N LEU A 125 23.84 -10.84 -15.89
CA LEU A 125 22.44 -10.52 -15.58
C LEU A 125 22.17 -10.47 -14.07
N GLU A 126 22.78 -11.37 -13.28
CA GLU A 126 22.70 -11.39 -11.82
C GLU A 126 23.36 -10.15 -11.21
N LEU A 127 24.60 -9.82 -11.60
CA LEU A 127 25.27 -8.60 -11.15
C LEU A 127 24.45 -7.36 -11.50
N ARG A 128 23.81 -7.32 -12.68
CA ARG A 128 22.97 -6.20 -13.10
C ARG A 128 21.74 -6.10 -12.22
N GLN A 129 21.12 -7.22 -11.90
CA GLN A 129 19.96 -7.27 -11.02
C GLN A 129 20.30 -6.69 -9.64
N GLN A 130 21.49 -7.01 -9.10
CA GLN A 130 21.99 -6.44 -7.84
C GLN A 130 22.22 -4.92 -7.94
N LEU A 131 22.92 -4.43 -8.98
CA LEU A 131 23.15 -3.00 -9.19
C LEU A 131 21.85 -2.19 -9.35
N ALA A 132 20.82 -2.80 -9.93
CA ALA A 132 19.50 -2.20 -10.11
C ALA A 132 18.68 -2.09 -8.81
N LYS A 133 19.02 -2.84 -7.74
CA LYS A 133 18.36 -2.70 -6.43
C LYS A 133 18.69 -1.31 -5.87
N SER A 134 17.65 -0.57 -5.47
CA SER A 134 17.76 0.83 -4.99
C SER A 134 17.51 0.97 -3.49
N SER A 135 17.99 0.01 -2.69
CA SER A 135 17.82 -0.02 -1.23
C SER A 135 18.36 1.24 -0.55
N VAL A 136 19.47 1.80 -1.06
CA VAL A 136 20.09 2.99 -0.43
C VAL A 136 19.35 4.29 -0.56
N LYS A 137 18.51 4.48 -1.59
CA LYS A 137 17.73 5.72 -1.70
C LYS A 137 16.83 5.94 -0.47
N LYS A 138 16.39 4.86 0.19
CA LYS A 138 15.60 4.95 1.42
C LYS A 138 16.45 5.37 2.61
N TYR A 139 17.62 4.78 2.81
CA TYR A 139 18.57 5.19 3.85
C TYR A 139 19.04 6.65 3.67
N GLN A 140 19.40 7.08 2.46
CA GLN A 140 19.72 8.48 2.16
C GLN A 140 18.53 9.43 2.40
N THR A 141 17.30 8.93 2.26
CA THR A 141 16.11 9.73 2.57
C THR A 141 15.88 9.81 4.07
N MET A 142 16.18 8.75 4.83
CA MET A 142 16.18 8.76 6.30
C MET A 142 17.18 9.79 6.84
N GLU A 143 18.43 9.77 6.34
CA GLU A 143 19.46 10.73 6.73
C GLU A 143 19.05 12.18 6.47
N ARG A 144 18.34 12.47 5.37
CA ARG A 144 17.86 13.81 5.06
C ARG A 144 16.59 14.21 5.82
N ALA A 145 15.80 13.25 6.28
CA ALA A 145 14.51 13.47 6.92
C ALA A 145 14.59 13.49 8.45
N VAL A 146 15.68 12.97 9.03
CA VAL A 146 15.88 12.96 10.48
C VAL A 146 16.02 14.38 11.02
N CYS A 147 15.35 14.67 12.13
CA CYS A 147 15.47 15.91 12.88
C CYS A 147 16.58 15.80 13.94
N ASP A 148 16.91 16.91 14.59
CA ASP A 148 17.99 17.01 15.57
C ASP A 148 17.84 16.06 16.78
N ASP A 149 16.62 15.64 17.10
CA ASP A 149 16.33 14.68 18.16
C ASP A 149 16.35 13.20 17.70
N GLY A 150 16.81 12.95 16.47
CA GLY A 150 16.92 11.60 15.90
C GLY A 150 15.60 11.04 15.38
N ARG A 151 14.51 11.83 15.32
CA ARG A 151 13.20 11.38 14.79
C ARG A 151 12.93 11.90 13.38
N ALA A 152 12.35 11.05 12.54
CA ALA A 152 11.80 11.45 11.25
C ALA A 152 10.33 11.86 11.42
N ARG A 153 9.97 13.04 10.89
CA ARG A 153 8.65 13.69 11.01
C ARG A 153 8.03 13.99 9.66
N GLY A 154 6.73 14.29 9.63
CA GLY A 154 6.03 14.67 8.38
C GLY A 154 5.96 13.54 7.36
N MET A 155 5.80 12.31 7.84
CA MET A 155 5.84 11.07 7.07
C MET A 155 4.55 10.78 6.29
N PHE A 156 3.46 11.44 6.66
CA PHE A 156 2.13 11.21 6.10
C PHE A 156 1.54 12.49 5.53
N ALA A 157 0.86 12.37 4.40
CA ALA A 157 -0.02 13.40 3.88
C ALA A 157 -1.47 12.98 4.10
N PHE A 158 -2.17 13.69 4.99
CA PHE A 158 -3.60 13.58 5.18
C PHE A 158 -4.33 13.74 3.84
N TYR A 159 -5.32 12.88 3.57
CA TYR A 159 -6.06 12.88 2.31
C TYR A 159 -5.19 12.76 1.04
N GLY A 160 -4.03 12.10 1.14
CA GLY A 160 -3.13 11.89 0.02
C GLY A 160 -3.71 11.08 -1.15
N VAL A 161 -4.76 10.28 -0.89
CA VAL A 161 -5.57 9.60 -1.92
C VAL A 161 -6.93 10.29 -2.01
N ASN A 162 -7.10 11.10 -3.07
CA ASN A 162 -8.24 12.02 -3.23
C ASN A 162 -9.63 11.39 -3.08
N ARG A 163 -9.82 10.12 -3.47
CA ARG A 163 -11.16 9.49 -3.50
C ARG A 163 -11.52 8.88 -2.16
N THR A 164 -10.61 8.11 -1.57
CA THR A 164 -10.88 7.30 -0.38
C THR A 164 -10.55 8.04 0.91
N GLY A 165 -9.73 9.09 0.86
CA GLY A 165 -9.25 9.80 2.04
C GLY A 165 -8.10 9.07 2.76
N ARG A 166 -7.58 7.97 2.19
CA ARG A 166 -6.37 7.31 2.68
C ARG A 166 -5.19 8.26 2.60
N TRP A 167 -4.26 8.11 3.54
CA TRP A 167 -3.02 8.85 3.56
C TRP A 167 -2.08 8.41 2.44
N ALA A 168 -1.24 9.34 1.99
CA ALA A 168 -0.10 9.01 1.15
C ALA A 168 1.20 9.17 1.95
N GLY A 169 2.18 8.32 1.66
CA GLY A 169 3.52 8.48 2.20
C GLY A 169 4.22 9.74 1.69
N ARG A 170 4.99 10.36 2.57
CA ARG A 170 5.93 11.45 2.28
C ARG A 170 7.32 11.06 2.76
N LEU A 171 8.33 11.78 2.28
CA LEU A 171 9.75 11.56 2.59
C LEU A 171 10.16 10.09 2.36
N ILE A 172 10.33 9.30 3.41
CA ILE A 172 10.74 7.89 3.36
C ILE A 172 9.64 6.99 2.73
N GLN A 173 8.37 7.40 2.75
CA GLN A 173 7.20 6.65 2.24
C GLN A 173 7.07 5.24 2.84
N LEU A 174 6.60 5.17 4.08
CA LEU A 174 6.53 3.94 4.89
C LEU A 174 5.70 2.82 4.24
N GLN A 175 4.67 3.17 3.47
CA GLN A 175 3.79 2.21 2.77
C GLN A 175 4.51 1.43 1.67
N ASN A 176 5.63 1.96 1.16
CA ASN A 176 6.39 1.42 0.03
C ASN A 176 7.70 0.74 0.47
N LEU A 177 7.89 0.49 1.77
CA LEU A 177 9.09 -0.20 2.25
C LEU A 177 9.04 -1.69 1.87
N PRO A 178 10.17 -2.27 1.41
CA PRO A 178 10.24 -3.70 1.07
C PRO A 178 9.95 -4.57 2.28
N GLN A 179 9.48 -5.80 2.01
CA GLN A 179 9.27 -6.80 3.06
C GLN A 179 10.61 -7.41 3.49
N ASN A 180 10.67 -7.85 4.75
CA ASN A 180 11.77 -8.64 5.28
C ASN A 180 11.38 -10.12 5.22
N HIS A 181 12.33 -10.95 4.82
CA HIS A 181 12.21 -12.40 4.68
C HIS A 181 13.41 -13.15 5.30
N LEU A 182 14.42 -12.43 5.79
CA LEU A 182 15.56 -13.01 6.51
C LEU A 182 15.09 -13.68 7.82
N PRO A 183 15.44 -14.96 8.06
CA PRO A 183 15.06 -15.66 9.28
C PRO A 183 15.77 -15.11 10.53
N ASP A 184 16.99 -14.61 10.37
CA ASP A 184 17.91 -14.10 11.38
C ASP A 184 18.05 -12.56 11.31
N LEU A 185 16.92 -11.87 11.13
CA LEU A 185 16.86 -10.42 10.87
C LEU A 185 17.64 -9.57 11.90
N ALA A 186 17.66 -9.98 13.17
CA ALA A 186 18.38 -9.26 14.22
C ALA A 186 19.91 -9.38 14.09
N ASP A 187 20.41 -10.55 13.69
CA ASP A 187 21.84 -10.81 13.51
C ASP A 187 22.36 -10.09 12.25
N ALA A 188 21.61 -10.16 11.15
CA ALA A 188 21.90 -9.40 9.93
C ALA A 188 21.99 -7.89 10.22
N ARG A 189 21.03 -7.38 11.00
CA ARG A 189 21.00 -5.99 11.43
C ARG A 189 22.22 -5.63 12.28
N ALA A 190 22.65 -6.50 13.19
CA ALA A 190 23.81 -6.28 14.04
C ALA A 190 25.11 -6.22 13.22
N LEU A 191 25.27 -7.13 12.24
CA LEU A 191 26.43 -7.14 11.34
C LEU A 191 26.52 -5.84 10.53
N VAL A 192 25.42 -5.40 9.92
CA VAL A 192 25.39 -4.13 9.18
C VAL A 192 25.69 -2.96 10.12
N LYS A 193 25.03 -2.89 11.28
CA LYS A 193 25.27 -1.81 12.27
C LYS A 193 26.71 -1.77 12.79
N SER A 194 27.42 -2.90 12.78
CA SER A 194 28.83 -2.97 13.20
C SER A 194 29.84 -2.62 12.08
N GLY A 195 29.39 -2.33 10.86
CA GLY A 195 30.27 -2.07 9.72
C GLY A 195 30.94 -3.33 9.14
N ASN A 196 30.51 -4.54 9.55
CA ASN A 196 31.15 -5.80 9.14
C ASN A 196 30.69 -6.26 7.74
N PHE A 197 31.15 -5.56 6.71
CA PHE A 197 30.81 -5.82 5.31
C PHE A 197 31.16 -7.24 4.86
N ASP A 198 32.34 -7.74 5.23
CA ASP A 198 32.83 -9.05 4.77
C ASP A 198 31.98 -10.19 5.34
N ALA A 199 31.51 -10.07 6.59
CA ALA A 199 30.57 -11.03 7.17
C ALA A 199 29.21 -11.01 6.47
N VAL A 200 28.66 -9.82 6.17
CA VAL A 200 27.39 -9.71 5.44
C VAL A 200 27.50 -10.35 4.06
N LYS A 201 28.60 -10.10 3.35
CA LYS A 201 28.89 -10.69 2.03
C LYS A 201 29.06 -12.21 2.07
N LEU A 202 29.57 -12.76 3.17
CA LEU A 202 29.80 -14.20 3.32
C LEU A 202 28.53 -14.96 3.74
N LEU A 203 27.71 -14.37 4.61
CA LEU A 203 26.59 -15.06 5.26
C LEU A 203 25.25 -14.92 4.53
N TYR A 204 25.07 -13.87 3.72
CA TYR A 204 23.82 -13.59 3.02
C TYR A 204 23.99 -13.61 1.50
N GLU A 205 22.88 -13.80 0.78
CA GLU A 205 22.86 -13.99 -0.68
C GLU A 205 23.51 -12.83 -1.44
N ASP A 206 23.05 -11.60 -1.19
CA ASP A 206 23.70 -10.39 -1.71
C ASP A 206 23.53 -9.20 -0.75
N VAL A 207 24.56 -8.33 -0.72
CA VAL A 207 24.59 -7.15 0.16
C VAL A 207 23.43 -6.19 -0.17
N PRO A 208 23.17 -5.81 -1.44
CA PRO A 208 22.06 -4.91 -1.78
C PRO A 208 20.67 -5.40 -1.31
N ASP A 209 20.41 -6.70 -1.40
CA ASP A 209 19.19 -7.34 -0.93
C ASP A 209 19.07 -7.34 0.58
N THR A 210 20.14 -7.76 1.25
CA THR A 210 20.22 -7.78 2.71
C THR A 210 19.92 -6.38 3.26
N LEU A 211 20.57 -5.35 2.70
CA LEU A 211 20.30 -3.96 3.05
C LEU A 211 18.85 -3.54 2.72
N SER A 212 18.27 -4.02 1.62
CA SER A 212 16.87 -3.78 1.26
C SER A 212 15.91 -4.34 2.32
N GLN A 213 16.12 -5.59 2.74
CA GLN A 213 15.28 -6.27 3.73
C GLN A 213 15.39 -5.62 5.12
N LEU A 214 16.54 -5.03 5.44
CA LEU A 214 16.80 -4.38 6.73
C LEU A 214 16.20 -2.97 6.87
N ILE A 215 15.68 -2.35 5.80
CA ILE A 215 15.21 -0.94 5.82
C ILE A 215 14.18 -0.68 6.93
N ARG A 216 13.26 -1.61 7.18
CA ARG A 216 12.26 -1.43 8.26
C ARG A 216 12.88 -1.42 9.65
N THR A 217 13.98 -2.14 9.84
CA THR A 217 14.65 -2.26 11.14
C THR A 217 15.42 -1.00 11.56
N ALA A 218 15.53 -0.02 10.66
CA ALA A 218 16.05 1.31 10.94
C ALA A 218 15.10 2.15 11.79
N PHE A 219 13.81 1.83 11.83
CA PHE A 219 12.88 2.47 12.76
C PHE A 219 12.96 1.77 14.11
N ILE A 220 13.20 2.54 15.16
CA ILE A 220 13.36 2.05 16.53
C ILE A 220 12.47 2.86 17.48
N PRO A 221 12.00 2.28 18.59
CA PRO A 221 11.24 3.00 19.60
C PRO A 221 12.14 3.98 20.36
N LYS A 222 11.52 4.88 21.14
CA LYS A 222 12.26 5.68 22.12
C LYS A 222 12.85 4.79 23.22
N ASP A 223 13.90 5.27 23.87
CA ASP A 223 14.58 4.52 24.93
C ASP A 223 13.60 4.12 26.05
N GLY A 224 13.76 2.90 26.56
CA GLY A 224 12.89 2.32 27.59
C GLY A 224 11.52 1.85 27.12
N THR A 225 11.24 1.87 25.80
CA THR A 225 9.96 1.40 25.23
C THR A 225 10.13 0.36 24.14
N GLN A 226 9.01 -0.25 23.74
CA GLN A 226 8.93 -1.15 22.60
C GLN A 226 7.88 -0.67 21.60
N PHE A 227 7.97 -1.13 20.35
CA PHE A 227 6.87 -0.98 19.42
C PHE A 227 5.82 -2.05 19.67
N TYR A 228 4.59 -1.58 19.83
CA TYR A 228 3.38 -2.37 19.77
C TYR A 228 2.76 -2.14 18.40
N VAL A 229 2.76 -3.18 17.59
CA VAL A 229 2.23 -3.14 16.24
C VAL A 229 0.91 -3.90 16.25
N SER A 230 -0.16 -3.27 15.75
CA SER A 230 -1.48 -3.88 15.65
C SER A 230 -2.06 -3.58 14.28
N ASP A 231 -2.50 -4.61 13.56
CA ASP A 231 -3.00 -4.55 12.18
C ASP A 231 -4.41 -5.13 12.10
N PHE A 232 -5.28 -4.52 11.30
CA PHE A 232 -6.60 -5.10 11.07
C PHE A 232 -6.53 -6.33 10.17
N SER A 233 -7.00 -7.47 10.66
CA SER A 233 -6.95 -8.74 9.94
C SER A 233 -7.93 -8.73 8.75
N ALA A 234 -7.45 -8.46 7.54
CA ALA A 234 -8.23 -8.43 6.29
C ALA A 234 -9.45 -7.49 6.33
N ILE A 235 -9.25 -6.23 6.78
CA ILE A 235 -10.32 -5.25 6.96
C ILE A 235 -11.22 -5.06 5.74
N GLU A 236 -10.64 -4.97 4.55
CA GLU A 236 -11.42 -4.71 3.33
C GLU A 236 -12.33 -5.89 2.98
N ALA A 237 -11.85 -7.12 3.17
CA ALA A 237 -12.66 -8.33 2.98
C ALA A 237 -13.82 -8.41 3.99
N ARG A 238 -13.62 -7.93 5.23
CA ARG A 238 -14.67 -7.82 6.25
C ARG A 238 -15.70 -6.76 5.87
N VAL A 239 -15.24 -5.60 5.44
CA VAL A 239 -16.09 -4.45 5.09
C VAL A 239 -16.95 -4.77 3.85
N ILE A 240 -16.39 -5.35 2.80
CA ILE A 240 -17.18 -5.71 1.62
C ILE A 240 -18.22 -6.80 1.93
N ALA A 241 -17.84 -7.82 2.72
CA ALA A 241 -18.77 -8.87 3.14
C ALA A 241 -19.89 -8.33 4.05
N TRP A 242 -19.59 -7.32 4.87
CA TRP A 242 -20.59 -6.64 5.71
C TRP A 242 -21.57 -5.83 4.88
N TYR A 243 -21.10 -4.98 3.95
CA TYR A 243 -21.99 -4.25 3.05
C TYR A 243 -22.85 -5.20 2.22
N ALA A 244 -22.24 -6.22 1.63
CA ALA A 244 -22.94 -7.16 0.76
C ALA A 244 -23.89 -8.10 1.51
N GLY A 245 -23.71 -8.29 2.82
CA GLY A 245 -24.42 -9.33 3.58
C GLY A 245 -23.94 -10.75 3.22
N GLU A 246 -22.67 -10.93 2.87
CA GLU A 246 -22.13 -12.22 2.45
C GLU A 246 -21.90 -13.15 3.65
N THR A 247 -22.88 -14.01 3.93
CA THR A 247 -23.02 -14.72 5.22
C THR A 247 -21.90 -15.72 5.49
N TRP A 248 -21.43 -16.46 4.48
CA TRP A 248 -20.39 -17.46 4.69
C TRP A 248 -19.05 -16.81 5.11
N ARG A 249 -18.72 -15.65 4.51
CA ARG A 249 -17.53 -14.87 4.87
C ARG A 249 -17.65 -14.33 6.28
N GLN A 250 -18.81 -13.77 6.62
CA GLN A 250 -19.08 -13.30 7.97
C GLN A 250 -18.93 -14.43 9.00
N LYS A 251 -19.40 -15.65 8.69
CA LYS A 251 -19.20 -16.82 9.55
C LYS A 251 -17.72 -17.18 9.75
N VAL A 252 -16.91 -17.15 8.68
CA VAL A 252 -15.45 -17.35 8.78
C VAL A 252 -14.82 -16.30 9.69
N PHE A 253 -15.25 -15.05 9.57
CA PHE A 253 -14.78 -13.96 10.41
C PHE A 253 -15.20 -14.09 11.88
N GLU A 254 -16.41 -14.59 12.15
CA GLU A 254 -16.92 -14.85 13.50
C GLU A 254 -16.17 -15.97 14.21
N THR A 255 -15.78 -17.02 13.49
CA THR A 255 -14.99 -18.13 14.05
C THR A 255 -13.49 -17.84 14.10
N GLY A 256 -13.06 -16.64 13.70
CA GLY A 256 -11.65 -16.25 13.67
C GLY A 256 -10.82 -16.95 12.59
N GLY A 257 -11.46 -17.52 11.58
CA GLY A 257 -10.80 -18.22 10.48
C GLY A 257 -10.07 -17.28 9.51
N ASP A 258 -9.11 -17.84 8.79
CA ASP A 258 -8.37 -17.13 7.74
C ASP A 258 -9.20 -17.11 6.45
N ILE A 259 -9.65 -15.91 6.05
CA ILE A 259 -10.49 -15.73 4.87
C ILE A 259 -9.81 -16.16 3.58
N TYR A 260 -8.48 -16.05 3.48
CA TYR A 260 -7.76 -16.45 2.28
C TYR A 260 -7.68 -17.96 2.16
N CYS A 261 -7.52 -18.67 3.28
CA CYS A 261 -7.66 -20.12 3.32
C CYS A 261 -9.09 -20.54 2.96
N ALA A 262 -10.10 -19.91 3.55
CA ALA A 262 -11.50 -20.23 3.28
C ALA A 262 -11.88 -19.99 1.81
N SER A 263 -11.46 -18.85 1.23
CA SER A 263 -11.64 -18.57 -0.20
C SER A 263 -10.95 -19.61 -1.07
N ALA A 264 -9.68 -19.95 -0.78
CA ALA A 264 -8.96 -20.99 -1.51
C ALA A 264 -9.68 -22.35 -1.41
N SER A 265 -10.17 -22.71 -0.22
CA SER A 265 -10.90 -23.95 -0.04
C SER A 265 -12.17 -24.05 -0.86
N GLN A 266 -12.93 -22.96 -0.98
CA GLN A 266 -14.14 -22.95 -1.80
C GLN A 266 -13.81 -22.96 -3.30
N MET A 267 -12.78 -22.22 -3.71
CA MET A 267 -12.40 -22.11 -5.12
C MET A 267 -11.76 -23.40 -5.68
N PHE A 268 -10.92 -24.06 -4.90
CA PHE A 268 -10.19 -25.27 -5.31
C PHE A 268 -10.88 -26.57 -4.85
N HIS A 269 -11.97 -26.47 -4.10
CA HIS A 269 -12.71 -27.60 -3.53
C HIS A 269 -11.83 -28.56 -2.68
N VAL A 270 -10.85 -28.01 -1.95
CA VAL A 270 -9.94 -28.77 -1.05
C VAL A 270 -9.78 -28.07 0.30
N PRO A 271 -9.52 -28.78 1.40
CA PRO A 271 -9.21 -28.14 2.69
C PRO A 271 -7.89 -27.36 2.59
N VAL A 272 -7.85 -26.14 3.12
CA VAL A 272 -6.68 -25.25 3.13
C VAL A 272 -6.48 -24.71 4.54
N GLU A 273 -5.30 -24.94 5.09
CA GLU A 273 -4.90 -24.45 6.41
C GLU A 273 -3.56 -23.69 6.29
N LYS A 274 -3.44 -22.53 6.97
CA LYS A 274 -2.31 -21.59 6.78
C LYS A 274 -0.94 -22.26 6.95
N HIS A 275 -0.80 -23.13 7.95
CA HIS A 275 0.41 -23.89 8.26
C HIS A 275 0.15 -25.40 8.22
N GLY A 276 -0.71 -25.85 7.30
CA GLY A 276 -1.15 -27.25 7.24
C GLY A 276 -1.47 -27.69 5.83
N ILE A 277 -2.53 -28.49 5.70
CA ILE A 277 -2.95 -29.11 4.45
C ILE A 277 -3.19 -28.02 3.40
N ASN A 278 -2.55 -28.16 2.23
CA ASN A 278 -2.63 -27.23 1.11
C ASN A 278 -2.30 -25.76 1.44
N GLY A 279 -1.51 -25.47 2.48
CA GLY A 279 -1.20 -24.09 2.88
C GLY A 279 -0.61 -23.20 1.77
N HIS A 280 0.08 -23.80 0.79
CA HIS A 280 0.57 -23.11 -0.41
C HIS A 280 -0.54 -22.45 -1.26
N LEU A 281 -1.78 -22.97 -1.21
CA LEU A 281 -2.94 -22.41 -1.92
C LEU A 281 -3.48 -21.13 -1.26
N ARG A 282 -3.14 -20.86 0.01
CA ARG A 282 -3.56 -19.64 0.70
C ARG A 282 -3.15 -18.38 -0.05
N GLN A 283 -1.94 -18.37 -0.62
CA GLN A 283 -1.44 -17.24 -1.41
C GLN A 283 -2.32 -17.00 -2.65
N LYS A 284 -2.77 -18.07 -3.31
CA LYS A 284 -3.70 -18.01 -4.45
C LYS A 284 -5.07 -17.48 -4.02
N GLY A 285 -5.60 -17.94 -2.89
CA GLY A 285 -6.84 -17.41 -2.30
C GLY A 285 -6.75 -15.92 -1.96
N LYS A 286 -5.60 -15.46 -1.46
CA LYS A 286 -5.34 -14.03 -1.19
C LYS A 286 -5.37 -13.19 -2.46
N ILE A 287 -4.71 -13.64 -3.53
CA ILE A 287 -4.75 -12.92 -4.81
C ILE A 287 -6.17 -12.88 -5.36
N ALA A 288 -6.90 -13.98 -5.32
CA ALA A 288 -8.28 -14.03 -5.77
C ALA A 288 -9.15 -13.01 -4.99
N GLU A 289 -9.00 -12.96 -3.67
CA GLU A 289 -9.73 -12.01 -2.83
C GLU A 289 -9.45 -10.55 -3.23
N LEU A 290 -8.17 -10.20 -3.39
CA LEU A 290 -7.74 -8.84 -3.71
C LEU A 290 -8.05 -8.43 -5.16
N ALA A 291 -7.95 -9.35 -6.10
CA ALA A 291 -8.16 -9.08 -7.52
C ALA A 291 -9.65 -9.09 -7.89
N LEU A 292 -10.41 -10.04 -7.35
CA LEU A 292 -11.78 -10.32 -7.81
C LEU A 292 -12.84 -9.60 -6.97
N GLY A 293 -12.53 -9.22 -5.72
CA GLY A 293 -13.43 -8.50 -4.82
C GLY A 293 -14.02 -7.19 -5.36
N TYR A 294 -13.40 -6.62 -6.40
CA TYR A 294 -13.82 -5.37 -7.04
C TYR A 294 -13.95 -5.51 -8.56
N GLY A 295 -14.45 -6.66 -9.03
CA GLY A 295 -14.78 -6.87 -10.44
C GLY A 295 -13.59 -7.10 -11.36
N GLY A 296 -12.40 -7.34 -10.81
CA GLY A 296 -11.26 -7.81 -11.58
C GLY A 296 -11.57 -9.13 -12.30
N SER A 297 -10.84 -9.35 -13.38
CA SER A 297 -10.92 -10.55 -14.22
C SER A 297 -9.51 -11.11 -14.42
N VAL A 298 -9.32 -11.99 -15.40
CA VAL A 298 -8.05 -12.65 -15.76
C VAL A 298 -6.87 -11.67 -15.79
N GLY A 299 -7.05 -10.48 -16.39
CA GLY A 299 -6.00 -9.47 -16.45
C GLY A 299 -5.53 -8.95 -15.07
N ALA A 300 -6.45 -8.83 -14.10
CA ALA A 300 -6.12 -8.43 -12.73
C ALA A 300 -5.36 -9.55 -11.99
N LEU A 301 -5.77 -10.81 -12.18
CA LEU A 301 -5.05 -11.97 -11.63
C LEU A 301 -3.61 -12.04 -12.18
N LYS A 302 -3.44 -11.88 -13.50
CA LYS A 302 -2.11 -11.82 -14.14
C LYS A 302 -1.25 -10.69 -13.56
N ALA A 303 -1.81 -9.49 -13.41
CA ALA A 303 -1.09 -8.34 -12.84
C ALA A 303 -0.65 -8.56 -11.39
N MET A 304 -1.43 -9.32 -10.62
CA MET A 304 -1.17 -9.67 -9.21
C MET A 304 -0.22 -10.87 -9.04
N GLY A 305 0.30 -11.42 -10.13
CA GLY A 305 1.34 -12.45 -10.09
C GLY A 305 0.81 -13.89 -10.12
N ALA A 306 -0.43 -14.12 -10.57
CA ALA A 306 -1.03 -15.45 -10.56
C ALA A 306 -0.21 -16.49 -11.35
N ILE A 307 0.37 -16.08 -12.49
CA ILE A 307 1.17 -16.95 -13.35
C ILE A 307 2.49 -17.33 -12.68
N GLU A 308 3.15 -16.35 -12.07
CA GLU A 308 4.40 -16.54 -11.31
C GLU A 308 4.22 -17.46 -10.10
N MET A 309 2.98 -17.66 -9.64
CA MET A 309 2.62 -18.57 -8.55
C MET A 309 2.15 -19.95 -9.03
N GLY A 310 2.41 -20.28 -10.30
CA GLY A 310 2.10 -21.59 -10.88
C GLY A 310 0.62 -21.80 -11.16
N LEU A 311 -0.13 -20.76 -11.50
CA LEU A 311 -1.41 -20.91 -12.20
C LEU A 311 -1.18 -20.78 -13.70
N SER A 312 -1.74 -21.70 -14.48
CA SER A 312 -1.76 -21.60 -15.93
C SER A 312 -2.79 -20.56 -16.39
N GLU A 313 -2.62 -20.03 -17.62
CA GLU A 313 -3.57 -19.03 -18.14
C GLU A 313 -5.00 -19.58 -18.27
N ASP A 314 -5.12 -20.87 -18.62
CA ASP A 314 -6.40 -21.56 -18.82
C ASP A 314 -7.16 -21.79 -17.50
N GLU A 315 -6.47 -21.80 -16.35
CA GLU A 315 -7.09 -21.90 -15.02
C GLU A 315 -7.68 -20.58 -14.54
N LEU A 316 -7.26 -19.43 -15.11
CA LEU A 316 -7.67 -18.12 -14.60
C LEU A 316 -9.18 -17.82 -14.82
N PRO A 317 -9.78 -18.03 -16.01
CA PRO A 317 -11.21 -17.78 -16.19
C PRO A 317 -12.10 -18.63 -15.25
N PRO A 318 -11.89 -19.97 -15.12
CA PRO A 318 -12.64 -20.76 -14.15
C PRO A 318 -12.52 -20.26 -12.71
N LEU A 319 -11.35 -19.78 -12.29
CA LEU A 319 -11.16 -19.20 -10.96
C LEU A 319 -11.97 -17.92 -10.75
N VAL A 320 -12.07 -17.06 -11.78
CA VAL A 320 -12.91 -15.86 -11.75
C VAL A 320 -14.38 -16.25 -11.55
N ASP A 321 -14.85 -17.23 -12.32
CA ASP A 321 -16.24 -17.69 -12.27
C ASP A 321 -16.56 -18.36 -10.92
N ALA A 322 -15.68 -19.23 -10.43
CA ALA A 322 -15.82 -19.88 -9.13
C ALA A 322 -15.89 -18.86 -7.99
N TRP A 323 -15.04 -17.83 -8.00
CA TRP A 323 -15.09 -16.77 -6.99
C TRP A 323 -16.42 -16.01 -7.05
N ARG A 324 -16.93 -15.68 -8.23
CA ARG A 324 -18.21 -14.97 -8.37
C ARG A 324 -19.40 -15.82 -7.94
N GLN A 325 -19.40 -17.11 -8.28
CA GLN A 325 -20.44 -18.07 -7.89
C GLN A 325 -20.48 -18.29 -6.38
N THR A 326 -19.33 -18.28 -5.72
CA THR A 326 -19.23 -18.39 -4.25
C THR A 326 -19.52 -17.07 -3.52
N ASN A 327 -19.55 -15.94 -4.23
CA ASN A 327 -19.76 -14.60 -3.67
C ASN A 327 -20.90 -13.82 -4.33
N PRO A 328 -22.10 -14.42 -4.45
CA PRO A 328 -23.19 -13.82 -5.23
C PRO A 328 -23.69 -12.50 -4.63
N ASN A 329 -23.64 -12.33 -3.31
CA ASN A 329 -24.11 -11.10 -2.67
C ASN A 329 -23.14 -9.95 -2.91
N ILE A 330 -21.84 -10.22 -2.94
CA ILE A 330 -20.83 -9.21 -3.30
C ILE A 330 -21.00 -8.76 -4.75
N VAL A 331 -21.20 -9.71 -5.68
CA VAL A 331 -21.45 -9.38 -7.10
C VAL A 331 -22.73 -8.56 -7.25
N LYS A 332 -23.80 -8.93 -6.55
CA LYS A 332 -25.05 -8.16 -6.53
C LYS A 332 -24.82 -6.75 -5.99
N PHE A 333 -24.07 -6.60 -4.90
CA PHE A 333 -23.74 -5.31 -4.31
C PHE A 333 -23.03 -4.38 -5.31
N TRP A 334 -22.09 -4.90 -6.11
CA TRP A 334 -21.43 -4.09 -7.15
C TRP A 334 -22.42 -3.45 -8.11
N TRP A 335 -23.37 -4.24 -8.64
CA TRP A 335 -24.32 -3.77 -9.64
C TRP A 335 -25.47 -2.96 -9.03
N ASP A 336 -25.82 -3.20 -7.76
CA ASP A 336 -26.76 -2.35 -7.04
C ASP A 336 -26.19 -0.95 -6.78
N VAL A 337 -24.90 -0.86 -6.44
CA VAL A 337 -24.19 0.43 -6.36
C VAL A 337 -24.13 1.11 -7.72
N ASP A 338 -23.81 0.37 -8.79
CA ASP A 338 -23.80 0.90 -10.15
C ASP A 338 -25.13 1.56 -10.53
N ARG A 339 -26.24 0.83 -10.31
CA ARG A 339 -27.60 1.32 -10.55
C ARG A 339 -27.92 2.56 -9.72
N SER A 340 -27.61 2.53 -8.41
CA SER A 340 -27.88 3.65 -7.50
C SER A 340 -27.13 4.93 -7.91
N VAL A 341 -25.87 4.77 -8.34
CA VAL A 341 -25.03 5.87 -8.82
C VAL A 341 -25.53 6.40 -10.18
N MET A 342 -25.83 5.52 -11.13
CA MET A 342 -26.38 5.93 -12.43
C MET A 342 -27.70 6.68 -12.27
N GLU A 343 -28.59 6.19 -11.41
CA GLU A 343 -29.88 6.82 -11.12
C GLU A 343 -29.71 8.21 -10.52
N ALA A 344 -28.85 8.35 -9.50
CA ALA A 344 -28.53 9.64 -8.89
C ALA A 344 -27.93 10.63 -9.89
N VAL A 345 -27.08 10.17 -10.82
CA VAL A 345 -26.46 11.02 -11.85
C VAL A 345 -27.45 11.39 -12.96
N LYS A 346 -28.28 10.46 -13.42
CA LYS A 346 -29.21 10.65 -14.55
C LYS A 346 -30.41 11.50 -14.15
N TYR A 347 -31.03 11.21 -13.02
CA TYR A 347 -32.28 11.84 -12.59
C TYR A 347 -32.07 12.93 -11.53
N LYS A 348 -30.83 13.14 -11.06
CA LYS A 348 -30.47 14.20 -10.11
C LYS A 348 -31.24 14.15 -8.78
N HIS A 349 -31.68 12.97 -8.36
CA HIS A 349 -32.29 12.77 -7.05
C HIS A 349 -31.39 11.96 -6.13
N THR A 350 -31.81 11.83 -4.87
CA THR A 350 -31.06 11.09 -3.85
C THR A 350 -31.61 9.68 -3.71
N THR A 351 -30.74 8.68 -3.84
CA THR A 351 -31.07 7.27 -3.59
C THR A 351 -30.32 6.78 -2.36
N SER A 352 -30.81 5.72 -1.71
CA SER A 352 -30.13 5.12 -0.57
C SER A 352 -30.32 3.61 -0.56
N SER A 353 -29.23 2.89 -0.36
CA SER A 353 -29.18 1.43 -0.33
C SER A 353 -27.93 0.99 0.44
N TYR A 354 -27.97 -0.16 1.12
CA TYR A 354 -26.81 -0.71 1.85
C TYR A 354 -26.19 0.24 2.91
N GLY A 355 -27.00 1.13 3.49
CA GLY A 355 -26.51 2.17 4.41
C GLY A 355 -25.69 3.29 3.74
N LEU A 356 -25.66 3.32 2.41
CA LEU A 356 -25.04 4.35 1.60
C LEU A 356 -26.11 5.30 1.06
N THR A 357 -25.76 6.58 0.92
CA THR A 357 -26.62 7.58 0.28
C THR A 357 -25.91 8.17 -0.93
N PHE A 358 -26.54 8.07 -2.10
CA PHE A 358 -26.03 8.59 -3.36
C PHE A 358 -26.82 9.84 -3.72
N SER A 359 -26.14 10.97 -3.90
CA SER A 359 -26.82 12.23 -4.23
C SER A 359 -26.00 13.04 -5.23
N CYS A 360 -26.68 13.59 -6.25
CA CYS A 360 -26.05 14.52 -7.17
C CYS A 360 -26.54 15.94 -6.87
N ARG A 361 -25.66 16.80 -6.36
CA ARG A 361 -25.98 18.20 -6.02
C ARG A 361 -24.84 19.13 -6.40
N SER A 362 -25.18 20.34 -6.82
CA SER A 362 -24.21 21.41 -7.12
C SER A 362 -23.04 20.96 -8.02
N GLY A 363 -23.33 20.11 -9.02
CA GLY A 363 -22.33 19.62 -9.96
C GLY A 363 -21.41 18.53 -9.42
N MET A 364 -21.72 17.90 -8.29
CA MET A 364 -20.96 16.79 -7.71
C MET A 364 -21.88 15.60 -7.43
N LEU A 365 -21.38 14.39 -7.64
CA LEU A 365 -21.97 13.18 -7.06
C LEU A 365 -21.28 12.94 -5.72
N PHE A 366 -22.07 12.73 -4.68
CA PHE A 366 -21.63 12.31 -3.36
C PHE A 366 -22.12 10.91 -3.07
N ILE A 367 -21.21 10.07 -2.57
CA ILE A 367 -21.55 8.80 -1.91
C ILE A 367 -21.27 8.99 -0.43
N THR A 368 -22.33 9.08 0.36
CA THR A 368 -22.25 9.22 1.82
C THR A 368 -22.09 7.84 2.44
N LEU A 369 -21.03 7.65 3.21
CA LEU A 369 -20.75 6.44 3.97
C LEU A 369 -21.58 6.41 5.28
N PRO A 370 -21.73 5.23 5.92
CA PRO A 370 -22.34 5.12 7.25
C PRO A 370 -21.67 5.97 8.34
N SER A 371 -20.38 6.28 8.18
CA SER A 371 -19.64 7.22 9.04
C SER A 371 -20.10 8.68 8.91
N GLY A 372 -20.94 8.99 7.91
CA GLY A 372 -21.35 10.35 7.53
C GLY A 372 -20.39 11.04 6.55
N ARG A 373 -19.22 10.44 6.26
CA ARG A 373 -18.25 11.02 5.34
C ARG A 373 -18.67 10.84 3.87
N ASN A 374 -18.35 11.82 3.04
CA ASN A 374 -18.67 11.81 1.62
C ASN A 374 -17.46 11.48 0.75
N LEU A 375 -17.64 10.57 -0.21
CA LEU A 375 -16.80 10.47 -1.40
C LEU A 375 -17.38 11.41 -2.46
N ALA A 376 -16.53 12.20 -3.12
CA ALA A 376 -16.95 13.21 -4.08
C ALA A 376 -16.44 12.93 -5.49
N TYR A 377 -17.33 13.04 -6.47
CA TYR A 377 -17.04 12.89 -7.90
C TYR A 377 -17.47 14.16 -8.62
N VAL A 378 -16.51 14.85 -9.24
CA VAL A 378 -16.71 16.19 -9.81
C VAL A 378 -17.34 16.10 -11.20
N LYS A 379 -18.41 16.87 -11.43
CA LYS A 379 -19.16 16.96 -12.70
C LYS A 379 -19.50 15.58 -13.31
N PRO A 380 -20.25 14.75 -12.56
CA PRO A 380 -20.61 13.42 -13.02
C PRO A 380 -21.57 13.49 -14.21
N LYS A 381 -21.34 12.63 -15.22
CA LYS A 381 -22.18 12.51 -16.42
C LYS A 381 -22.32 11.05 -16.82
N ILE A 382 -23.43 10.72 -17.47
CA ILE A 382 -23.55 9.45 -18.17
C ILE A 382 -22.70 9.54 -19.44
N GLY A 383 -21.82 8.57 -19.63
CA GLY A 383 -20.97 8.43 -20.81
C GLY A 383 -20.89 6.97 -21.25
N THR A 384 -19.98 6.69 -22.16
CA THR A 384 -19.79 5.35 -22.71
C THR A 384 -18.41 4.84 -22.31
N ASN A 385 -18.35 3.63 -21.78
CA ASN A 385 -17.09 2.99 -21.44
C ASN A 385 -16.36 2.48 -22.70
N LYS A 386 -15.13 2.02 -22.54
CA LYS A 386 -14.31 1.47 -23.63
C LYS A 386 -14.92 0.24 -24.36
N PHE A 387 -15.96 -0.36 -23.79
CA PHE A 387 -16.66 -1.53 -24.35
C PHE A 387 -18.03 -1.16 -24.95
N GLY A 388 -18.38 0.13 -25.06
CA GLY A 388 -19.65 0.58 -25.64
C GLY A 388 -20.84 0.58 -24.67
N GLY A 389 -20.66 0.20 -23.40
CA GLY A 389 -21.72 0.23 -22.38
C GLY A 389 -21.85 1.60 -21.73
N GLU A 390 -23.06 1.95 -21.26
CA GLU A 390 -23.27 3.13 -20.43
C GLU A 390 -22.46 3.03 -19.12
N CYS A 391 -21.88 4.15 -18.69
CA CYS A 391 -21.14 4.26 -17.44
C CYS A 391 -21.20 5.68 -16.87
N VAL A 392 -20.73 5.86 -15.64
CA VAL A 392 -20.56 7.20 -15.07
C VAL A 392 -19.14 7.69 -15.33
N THR A 393 -19.05 8.89 -15.89
CA THR A 393 -17.80 9.63 -16.07
C THR A 393 -17.76 10.87 -15.18
N TYR A 394 -16.56 11.30 -14.76
CA TYR A 394 -16.36 12.46 -13.90
C TYR A 394 -14.98 13.09 -14.13
N GLU A 395 -14.81 14.35 -13.75
CA GLU A 395 -13.52 15.04 -13.83
C GLU A 395 -12.64 14.64 -12.63
N GLY A 396 -11.38 14.27 -12.89
CA GLY A 396 -10.42 13.95 -11.83
C GLY A 396 -8.98 13.94 -12.31
N ILE A 397 -8.05 13.80 -11.37
CA ILE A 397 -6.63 13.65 -11.70
C ILE A 397 -6.37 12.19 -12.08
N GLY A 398 -5.87 12.00 -13.30
CA GLY A 398 -5.52 10.70 -13.88
C GLY A 398 -4.06 10.30 -13.71
N SER A 399 -3.65 9.26 -14.44
CA SER A 399 -2.27 8.73 -14.41
C SER A 399 -1.24 9.74 -14.92
N THR A 400 -1.64 10.64 -15.81
CA THR A 400 -0.83 11.75 -16.35
C THR A 400 -0.62 12.90 -15.36
N LYS A 401 -1.19 12.81 -14.15
CA LYS A 401 -1.24 13.89 -13.14
C LYS A 401 -1.90 15.19 -13.62
N LYS A 402 -2.73 15.10 -14.66
CA LYS A 402 -3.55 16.20 -15.18
C LYS A 402 -5.02 15.92 -14.90
N TRP A 403 -5.83 16.98 -14.94
CA TRP A 403 -7.28 16.87 -14.93
C TRP A 403 -7.74 16.25 -16.25
N GLU A 404 -8.48 15.16 -16.16
CA GLU A 404 -9.04 14.44 -17.30
C GLU A 404 -10.43 13.88 -16.95
N GLN A 405 -11.16 13.46 -17.98
CA GLN A 405 -12.42 12.75 -17.82
C GLN A 405 -12.11 11.29 -17.51
N LEU A 406 -12.54 10.82 -16.35
CA LEU A 406 -12.38 9.45 -15.89
C LEU A 406 -13.69 8.71 -15.94
N ASP A 407 -13.66 7.41 -16.23
CA ASP A 407 -14.80 6.51 -16.15
C ASP A 407 -14.77 5.68 -14.84
N SER A 408 -15.96 5.28 -14.39
CA SER A 408 -16.14 4.32 -13.31
C SER A 408 -17.43 3.54 -13.50
N TYR A 409 -17.46 2.42 -12.81
CA TYR A 409 -18.51 1.41 -12.84
C TYR A 409 -18.65 0.79 -11.44
N GLY A 410 -19.75 0.09 -11.20
CA GLY A 410 -20.15 -0.48 -9.90
C GLY A 410 -18.99 -1.01 -9.04
N PRO A 411 -18.26 -2.04 -9.49
CA PRO A 411 -17.13 -2.59 -8.75
C PRO A 411 -16.06 -1.57 -8.34
N LYS A 412 -15.73 -0.58 -9.19
CA LYS A 412 -14.78 0.50 -8.87
C LYS A 412 -15.36 1.52 -7.88
N PHE A 413 -16.68 1.76 -7.90
CA PHE A 413 -17.32 2.53 -6.82
C PHE A 413 -17.28 1.77 -5.50
N VAL A 414 -17.56 0.46 -5.51
CA VAL A 414 -17.47 -0.41 -4.34
C VAL A 414 -16.06 -0.45 -3.77
N GLU A 415 -15.02 -0.56 -4.60
CA GLU A 415 -13.62 -0.45 -4.16
C GLU A 415 -13.39 0.84 -3.37
N ASN A 416 -13.79 1.98 -3.92
CA ASN A 416 -13.65 3.26 -3.24
C ASN A 416 -14.42 3.30 -1.92
N ILE A 417 -15.66 2.80 -1.89
CA ILE A 417 -16.50 2.73 -0.69
C ILE A 417 -15.84 1.88 0.40
N VAL A 418 -15.33 0.71 0.05
CA VAL A 418 -14.71 -0.24 0.98
C VAL A 418 -13.39 0.31 1.53
N GLN A 419 -12.51 0.82 0.67
CA GLN A 419 -11.25 1.45 1.08
C GLN A 419 -11.49 2.68 1.96
N ALA A 420 -12.49 3.50 1.62
CA ALA A 420 -12.86 4.67 2.38
C ALA A 420 -13.45 4.30 3.76
N THR A 421 -14.33 3.31 3.81
CA THR A 421 -14.91 2.82 5.07
C THR A 421 -13.82 2.21 5.96
N SER A 422 -12.87 1.46 5.39
CA SER A 422 -11.71 0.91 6.12
C SER A 422 -10.82 2.00 6.70
N ARG A 423 -10.59 3.08 5.95
CA ARG A 423 -9.92 4.29 6.47
C ARG A 423 -10.68 4.92 7.64
N ASP A 424 -12.01 4.99 7.59
CA ASP A 424 -12.81 5.59 8.67
C ASP A 424 -12.80 4.75 9.94
N ILE A 425 -12.74 3.42 9.79
CA ILE A 425 -12.52 2.49 10.89
C ILE A 425 -11.13 2.71 11.51
N LEU A 426 -10.09 2.87 10.69
CA LEU A 426 -8.75 3.19 11.19
C LEU A 426 -8.70 4.53 11.92
N CYS A 427 -9.36 5.57 11.40
CA CYS A 427 -9.50 6.84 12.10
C CYS A 427 -10.22 6.70 13.44
N TYR A 428 -11.27 5.87 13.51
CA TYR A 428 -11.95 5.57 14.77
C TYR A 428 -11.01 4.89 15.76
N ALA A 429 -10.22 3.89 15.33
CA ALA A 429 -9.23 3.24 16.18
C ALA A 429 -8.12 4.21 16.65
N MET A 430 -7.65 5.11 15.78
CA MET A 430 -6.70 6.15 16.18
C MET A 430 -7.30 7.09 17.24
N LYS A 431 -8.59 7.43 17.14
CA LYS A 431 -9.29 8.25 18.13
C LYS A 431 -9.41 7.53 19.48
N THR A 432 -9.77 6.24 19.49
CA THR A 432 -9.89 5.47 20.74
C THR A 432 -8.54 5.22 21.40
N LEU A 433 -7.46 5.14 20.61
CA LEU A 433 -6.08 4.97 21.07
C LEU A 433 -5.30 6.29 21.14
N ARG A 434 -5.96 7.45 21.17
CA ARG A 434 -5.31 8.77 21.16
C ARG A 434 -4.41 9.02 22.39
N CYS A 435 -4.67 8.32 23.51
CA CYS A 435 -3.81 8.37 24.70
C CYS A 435 -2.50 7.58 24.53
N CYS A 436 -2.40 6.70 23.52
CA CYS A 436 -1.19 5.98 23.19
C CYS A 436 -0.26 6.85 22.32
N SER A 437 1.04 6.60 22.39
CA SER A 437 2.02 7.28 21.52
C SER A 437 2.07 6.62 20.15
N ILE A 438 1.04 6.85 19.32
CA ILE A 438 1.02 6.41 17.92
C ILE A 438 2.09 7.18 17.15
N VAL A 439 3.06 6.47 16.57
CA VAL A 439 4.21 7.08 15.86
C VAL A 439 4.18 6.84 14.36
N MET A 440 3.53 5.76 13.92
CA MET A 440 3.32 5.45 12.51
C MET A 440 1.97 4.76 12.33
N HIS A 441 1.43 4.87 11.12
CA HIS A 441 0.38 3.98 10.65
C HIS A 441 0.70 3.55 9.22
N ILE A 442 0.64 2.26 8.92
CA ILE A 442 1.03 1.71 7.62
C ILE A 442 -0.12 0.86 7.09
N HIS A 443 -0.76 1.31 6.01
CA HIS A 443 -1.99 0.70 5.49
C HIS A 443 -3.10 0.67 6.55
N ASP A 444 -3.33 -0.49 7.17
CA ASP A 444 -4.34 -0.74 8.20
C ASP A 444 -3.73 -1.01 9.59
N GLU A 445 -2.43 -0.78 9.71
CA GLU A 445 -1.62 -1.03 10.89
C GLU A 445 -1.37 0.26 11.68
N LEU A 446 -1.38 0.16 13.01
CA LEU A 446 -0.90 1.18 13.94
C LEU A 446 0.40 0.71 14.61
N VAL A 447 1.38 1.61 14.67
CA VAL A 447 2.63 1.40 15.42
C VAL A 447 2.68 2.38 16.58
N ILE A 448 2.73 1.83 17.79
CA ILE A 448 2.68 2.57 19.05
C ILE A 448 3.98 2.35 19.82
N GLU A 449 4.58 3.43 20.31
CA GLU A 449 5.64 3.35 21.32
C GLU A 449 5.00 3.27 22.70
N ALA A 450 5.25 2.19 23.44
CA ALA A 450 4.71 2.04 24.80
C ALA A 450 5.66 1.30 25.74
N ASP A 451 5.36 1.43 27.04
CA ASP A 451 6.06 0.73 28.10
C ASP A 451 5.99 -0.81 27.86
N PRO A 452 7.08 -1.56 28.11
CA PRO A 452 7.09 -3.02 27.94
C PRO A 452 6.04 -3.79 28.75
N HIS A 453 5.41 -3.18 29.77
CA HIS A 453 4.34 -3.81 30.56
C HIS A 453 2.93 -3.60 29.98
N MET A 454 2.78 -2.85 28.88
CA MET A 454 1.49 -2.70 28.21
C MET A 454 1.01 -4.06 27.67
N SER A 455 -0.28 -4.36 27.84
CA SER A 455 -0.87 -5.58 27.28
C SER A 455 -1.16 -5.40 25.79
N LEU A 456 -0.50 -6.21 24.96
CA LEU A 456 -0.77 -6.29 23.52
C LEU A 456 -2.21 -6.73 23.25
N ASP A 457 -2.72 -7.72 23.98
CA ASP A 457 -4.08 -8.24 23.79
C ASP A 457 -5.14 -7.15 24.01
N VAL A 458 -4.98 -6.33 25.06
CA VAL A 458 -5.88 -5.20 25.31
C VAL A 458 -5.79 -4.17 24.19
N LEU A 459 -4.59 -3.89 23.68
CA LEU A 459 -4.39 -2.96 22.57
C LEU A 459 -5.06 -3.45 21.27
N CYS A 460 -4.90 -4.73 20.94
CA CYS A 460 -5.57 -5.35 19.79
C CYS A 460 -7.10 -5.41 20.00
N GLU A 461 -7.59 -5.69 21.21
CA GLU A 461 -9.02 -5.62 21.53
C GLU A 461 -9.56 -4.21 21.30
N GLN A 462 -8.87 -3.17 21.80
CA GLN A 462 -9.27 -1.77 21.58
C GLN A 462 -9.33 -1.41 20.10
N MET A 463 -8.29 -1.77 19.34
CA MET A 463 -8.24 -1.51 17.90
C MET A 463 -9.35 -2.26 17.15
N GLY A 464 -9.63 -3.50 17.55
CA GLY A 464 -10.67 -4.37 16.99
C GLY A 464 -12.11 -3.98 17.33
N ARG A 465 -12.35 -2.89 18.08
CA ARG A 465 -13.72 -2.45 18.42
C ARG A 465 -14.45 -1.90 17.22
N THR A 466 -15.62 -2.48 16.94
CA THR A 466 -16.50 -2.01 15.88
C THR A 466 -17.08 -0.62 16.21
N PRO A 467 -16.91 0.38 15.32
CA PRO A 467 -17.52 1.69 15.52
C PRO A 467 -19.05 1.62 15.67
N PRO A 468 -19.69 2.51 16.45
CA PRO A 468 -21.14 2.48 16.67
C PRO A 468 -21.99 2.57 15.40
N TRP A 469 -21.47 3.19 14.34
CA TRP A 469 -22.12 3.34 13.04
C TRP A 469 -21.98 2.10 12.13
N ALA A 470 -21.08 1.16 12.45
CA ALA A 470 -20.80 -0.05 11.67
C ALA A 470 -21.42 -1.31 12.30
N LYS A 471 -22.64 -1.22 12.82
CA LYS A 471 -23.27 -2.33 13.57
C LYS A 471 -23.26 -3.63 12.76
N GLY A 472 -22.87 -4.73 13.42
CA GLY A 472 -22.78 -6.05 12.81
C GLY A 472 -21.46 -6.35 12.09
N LEU A 473 -20.63 -5.35 11.79
CA LEU A 473 -19.29 -5.58 11.24
C LEU A 473 -18.41 -6.28 12.28
N LYS A 474 -17.87 -7.44 11.91
CA LYS A 474 -16.97 -8.22 12.76
C LYS A 474 -15.54 -7.78 12.52
N LEU A 475 -15.04 -6.86 13.35
CA LEU A 475 -13.65 -6.44 13.31
C LEU A 475 -12.77 -7.35 14.16
N ARG A 476 -11.50 -7.44 13.76
CA ARG A 476 -10.44 -8.10 14.51
C ARG A 476 -9.13 -7.39 14.18
N ALA A 477 -8.30 -7.20 15.18
CA ALA A 477 -6.91 -6.82 15.01
C ALA A 477 -6.04 -7.89 15.65
N ASP A 478 -4.90 -8.15 15.04
CA ASP A 478 -3.84 -8.98 15.60
C ASP A 478 -2.55 -8.15 15.60
N GLY A 479 -1.62 -8.48 16.48
CA GLY A 479 -0.44 -7.64 16.68
C GLY A 479 0.74 -8.40 17.25
N TYR A 480 1.85 -7.68 17.40
CA TYR A 480 3.08 -8.18 17.99
C TYR A 480 3.88 -7.04 18.62
N VAL A 481 4.81 -7.41 19.51
CA VAL A 481 5.73 -6.47 20.16
C VAL A 481 7.14 -6.65 19.61
N THR A 482 7.86 -5.56 19.36
CA THR A 482 9.18 -5.63 18.73
C THR A 482 10.11 -4.47 19.14
N PRO A 483 11.43 -4.69 19.28
CA PRO A 483 12.40 -3.63 19.57
C PRO A 483 12.78 -2.77 18.35
N PHE A 484 12.39 -3.18 17.15
CA PHE A 484 12.55 -2.41 15.92
C PHE A 484 11.44 -2.80 14.95
N TYR A 485 11.07 -1.89 14.04
CA TYR A 485 9.95 -2.16 13.15
C TYR A 485 10.31 -3.26 12.14
N LYS A 486 9.39 -4.21 11.97
CA LYS A 486 9.47 -5.31 11.00
C LYS A 486 8.08 -5.58 10.46
N LYS A 487 7.87 -6.68 9.74
CA LYS A 487 6.53 -7.13 9.38
C LYS A 487 6.48 -8.61 9.66
N ASP A 488 5.44 -9.03 10.38
CA ASP A 488 5.17 -10.42 10.69
C ASP A 488 4.52 -11.16 9.50
#